data_AF-A0A4Q7KKN1-F1
#
_entry.id   AF-A0A4Q7KKN1-F1
#
_cell.length_a   1.000
_cell.length_b   1.000
_cell.length_c   1.000
_cell.angle_alpha   90.00
_cell.angle_beta   90.00
_cell.angle_gamma   90.00
#
_symmetry.space_group_name_H-M   'P 1'
#
loop_
_entity.id
_entity.type
_entity.pdbx_description
1 polymer ?
#
loop_
_entity_poly.entity_id
_entity_poly.type
_entity_poly.pdbx_seq_one_letter_code
_entity_poly.pdbx_strand_id
1 'polypeptide(L)'
;MRVTRLKVLSALLVLTAGVAVPTLAIASPDERPKRERLHITEGGTPDNPKVYDGTGKDVDGITIDADNVIVENFTLAEPKAPGIRAEGNNITLRKNTIDKPVDGDGDGIRFFGKGIRIQQNIVRETSNDHGHADCMQIYATNTPASEDVLIEGNRCERIDNMCLMAEGPNEGEGNGEGHSHHFTIRNNFCETRKAAQTLMFEDIQHATITGNEFAAAPTKAIGLAIKSTNATVADNKVSPDIEYEVGIDDSSREGYQGPEPGGGP
;
A
#
# COMPACT_ATOMS: atom_id res chain seq x y z
N MET A 1 31.51 42.29 -79.55
CA MET A 1 30.67 43.09 -80.47
C MET A 1 29.21 42.80 -80.14
N ARG A 2 28.44 43.85 -79.78
CA ARG A 2 26.96 43.97 -79.54
C ARG A 2 26.31 42.99 -78.54
N VAL A 3 26.08 43.38 -77.29
CA VAL A 3 25.10 44.34 -76.67
C VAL A 3 23.65 43.82 -76.63
N THR A 4 23.28 43.45 -75.41
CA THR A 4 21.96 43.12 -74.83
C THR A 4 21.13 44.38 -74.53
N ARG A 5 19.80 44.28 -74.64
CA ARG A 5 18.84 45.23 -74.04
C ARG A 5 18.07 44.57 -72.90
N LEU A 6 17.99 45.30 -71.80
CA LEU A 6 17.42 44.97 -70.50
C LEU A 6 15.89 45.06 -70.51
N LYS A 7 15.18 44.10 -69.91
CA LYS A 7 13.75 44.18 -69.56
C LYS A 7 13.63 44.63 -68.10
N VAL A 8 12.76 45.61 -67.85
CA VAL A 8 12.34 46.05 -66.51
C VAL A 8 11.11 45.22 -66.13
N LEU A 9 11.14 44.56 -64.96
CA LEU A 9 9.98 43.91 -64.34
C LEU A 9 9.45 44.83 -63.22
N SER A 10 8.16 45.16 -63.28
CA SER A 10 7.43 45.87 -62.24
C SER A 10 7.00 44.89 -61.14
N ALA A 11 7.30 45.22 -59.88
CA ALA A 11 6.83 44.50 -58.71
C ALA A 11 5.44 45.01 -58.29
N LEU A 12 4.51 44.10 -58.05
CA LEU A 12 3.23 44.38 -57.38
C LEU A 12 3.25 43.61 -56.04
N LEU A 13 3.31 44.37 -54.95
CA LEU A 13 3.30 43.85 -53.57
C LEU A 13 1.83 43.72 -53.13
N VAL A 14 1.37 42.51 -52.87
CA VAL A 14 0.04 42.25 -52.29
C VAL A 14 0.23 42.01 -50.78
N LEU A 15 -0.24 42.94 -49.95
CA LEU A 15 -0.39 42.71 -48.51
C LEU A 15 -1.72 41.99 -48.26
N THR A 16 -1.67 40.73 -47.83
CA THR A 16 -2.82 40.04 -47.22
C THR A 16 -2.74 40.20 -45.71
N ALA A 17 -3.67 40.96 -45.12
CA ALA A 17 -3.86 41.02 -43.68
C ALA A 17 -4.50 39.71 -43.21
N GLY A 18 -3.72 38.85 -42.55
CA GLY A 18 -4.23 37.65 -41.88
C GLY A 18 -4.87 38.03 -40.54
N VAL A 19 -6.16 37.74 -40.38
CA VAL A 19 -6.85 37.82 -39.09
C VAL A 19 -6.40 36.63 -38.25
N ALA A 20 -5.65 36.87 -37.18
CA ALA A 20 -5.30 35.84 -36.22
C ALA A 20 -6.57 35.46 -35.43
N VAL A 21 -7.11 34.29 -35.72
CA VAL A 21 -8.15 33.66 -34.88
C VAL A 21 -7.45 33.13 -33.64
N PRO A 22 -7.85 33.51 -32.41
CA PRO A 22 -7.27 32.94 -31.22
C PRO A 22 -7.67 31.47 -31.15
N THR A 23 -6.71 30.58 -31.35
CA THR A 23 -6.87 29.16 -31.04
C THR A 23 -7.05 29.07 -29.53
N LEU A 24 -8.27 28.74 -29.07
CA LEU A 24 -8.44 28.25 -27.70
C LEU A 24 -7.61 26.97 -27.58
N ALA A 25 -6.53 27.03 -26.81
CA ALA A 25 -5.85 25.84 -26.35
C ALA A 25 -6.83 25.07 -25.46
N ILE A 26 -7.45 24.03 -26.01
CA ILE A 26 -8.16 23.04 -25.23
C ILE A 26 -7.07 22.29 -24.48
N ALA A 27 -6.98 22.49 -23.17
CA ALA A 27 -6.09 21.69 -22.33
C ALA A 27 -6.38 20.21 -22.62
N SER A 28 -5.33 19.42 -22.89
CA SER A 28 -5.49 17.98 -23.02
C SER A 28 -6.21 17.45 -21.78
N PRO A 29 -7.21 16.57 -21.93
CA PRO A 29 -8.01 16.05 -20.81
C PRO A 29 -7.22 15.15 -19.84
N ASP A 30 -5.89 15.11 -19.95
CA ASP A 30 -5.01 14.13 -19.31
C ASP A 30 -3.95 14.77 -18.38
N GLU A 31 -3.91 16.09 -18.26
CA GLU A 31 -3.07 16.75 -17.25
C GLU A 31 -3.82 16.77 -15.91
N ARG A 32 -3.76 15.64 -15.20
CA ARG A 32 -4.12 15.62 -13.78
C ARG A 32 -3.33 16.73 -13.08
N PRO A 33 -3.97 17.56 -12.21
CA PRO A 33 -3.24 18.54 -11.44
C PRO A 33 -2.10 17.83 -10.70
N LYS A 34 -0.90 18.41 -10.78
CA LYS A 34 0.30 17.80 -10.20
C LYS A 34 0.17 17.85 -8.68
N ARG A 35 -0.27 16.73 -8.09
CA ARG A 35 -0.30 16.52 -6.64
C ARG A 35 1.09 16.13 -6.17
N GLU A 36 1.43 16.55 -4.96
CA GLU A 36 2.72 16.20 -4.36
C GLU A 36 2.51 15.18 -3.24
N ARG A 37 3.52 14.34 -3.03
CA ARG A 37 3.60 13.44 -1.88
C ARG A 37 3.75 14.28 -0.61
N LEU A 38 2.92 14.02 0.39
CA LEU A 38 3.08 14.63 1.70
C LEU A 38 4.20 13.92 2.45
N HIS A 39 5.23 14.67 2.87
CA HIS A 39 6.30 14.18 3.73
C HIS A 39 6.09 14.67 5.16
N ILE A 40 5.93 13.72 6.09
CA ILE A 40 5.77 13.96 7.52
C ILE A 40 7.07 13.55 8.21
N THR A 41 7.87 14.54 8.58
CA THR A 41 9.18 14.34 9.25
C THR A 41 9.19 14.87 10.68
N GLU A 42 8.04 15.34 11.17
CA GLU A 42 7.90 15.92 12.51
C GLU A 42 6.89 15.15 13.32
N GLY A 43 7.37 14.61 14.45
CA GLY A 43 6.60 13.85 15.42
C GLY A 43 6.14 14.66 16.63
N GLY A 44 5.33 14.02 17.48
CA GLY A 44 4.99 14.50 18.82
C GLY A 44 5.77 13.75 19.90
N THR A 45 5.15 13.64 21.08
CA THR A 45 5.61 12.76 22.16
C THR A 45 4.62 11.61 22.35
N PRO A 46 4.97 10.52 23.08
CA PRO A 46 4.03 9.43 23.33
C PRO A 46 2.70 9.88 23.95
N ASP A 47 2.74 10.88 24.85
CA ASP A 47 1.55 11.42 25.52
C ASP A 47 0.82 12.50 24.70
N ASN A 48 1.48 13.07 23.70
CA ASN A 48 0.94 14.13 22.84
C ASN A 48 1.42 13.93 21.40
N PRO A 49 0.89 12.92 20.70
CA PRO A 49 1.28 12.65 19.32
C PRO A 49 0.83 13.78 18.40
N LYS A 50 1.62 14.05 17.36
CA LYS A 50 1.27 15.08 16.38
C LYS A 50 0.24 14.53 15.39
N VAL A 51 -0.89 15.22 15.28
CA VAL A 51 -2.00 14.83 14.40
C VAL A 51 -1.90 15.54 13.06
N TYR A 52 -1.98 14.75 11.99
CA TYR A 52 -2.09 15.21 10.61
C TYR A 52 -3.46 14.79 10.08
N ASP A 53 -4.39 15.74 10.07
CA ASP A 53 -5.74 15.56 9.51
C ASP A 53 -5.73 15.92 8.01
N GLY A 54 -6.19 14.98 7.20
CA GLY A 54 -6.27 15.00 5.75
C GLY A 54 -7.58 15.53 5.19
N THR A 55 -8.53 15.94 6.03
CA THR A 55 -9.86 16.36 5.59
C THR A 55 -9.78 17.45 4.51
N GLY A 56 -10.27 17.14 3.31
CA GLY A 56 -10.27 18.06 2.16
C GLY A 56 -8.90 18.29 1.52
N LYS A 57 -7.86 17.54 1.91
CA LYS A 57 -6.53 17.61 1.29
C LYS A 57 -6.41 16.60 0.17
N ASP A 58 -5.75 17.01 -0.89
CA ASP A 58 -5.45 16.19 -2.06
C ASP A 58 -3.93 16.08 -2.21
N VAL A 59 -3.39 14.89 -2.01
CA VAL A 59 -1.95 14.60 -2.02
C VAL A 59 -1.70 13.31 -2.79
N ASP A 60 -0.53 13.18 -3.41
CA ASP A 60 -0.16 12.05 -4.27
C ASP A 60 0.27 10.79 -3.48
N GLY A 61 -0.12 10.70 -2.21
CA GLY A 61 0.33 9.74 -1.20
C GLY A 61 1.13 10.38 -0.07
N ILE A 62 1.54 9.57 0.90
CA ILE A 62 2.11 10.03 2.18
C ILE A 62 3.36 9.23 2.53
N THR A 63 4.42 9.92 2.97
CA THR A 63 5.59 9.31 3.59
C THR A 63 5.74 9.87 5.00
N ILE A 64 5.87 9.00 5.99
CA ILE A 64 6.06 9.33 7.40
C ILE A 64 7.41 8.77 7.82
N ASP A 65 8.30 9.67 8.22
CA ASP A 65 9.62 9.36 8.78
C ASP A 65 9.73 10.09 10.13
N ALA A 66 8.92 9.67 11.09
CA ALA A 66 8.75 10.34 12.39
C ALA A 66 8.06 9.44 13.43
N ASP A 67 8.33 9.70 14.71
CA ASP A 67 7.67 9.02 15.83
C ASP A 67 6.44 9.78 16.35
N ASN A 68 5.53 9.09 17.02
CA ASN A 68 4.38 9.66 17.72
C ASN A 68 3.50 10.52 16.78
N VAL A 69 3.05 9.91 15.70
CA VAL A 69 2.27 10.55 14.63
C VAL A 69 0.89 9.89 14.55
N ILE A 70 -0.15 10.70 14.35
CA ILE A 70 -1.46 10.23 13.92
C ILE A 70 -1.73 10.81 12.53
N VAL A 71 -2.00 9.97 11.54
CA VAL A 71 -2.42 10.37 10.19
C VAL A 71 -3.85 9.90 9.95
N GLU A 72 -4.75 10.84 9.71
CA GLU A 72 -6.17 10.53 9.62
C GLU A 72 -6.95 11.28 8.55
N ASN A 73 -8.06 10.69 8.12
CA ASN A 73 -9.06 11.29 7.21
C ASN A 73 -8.51 11.73 5.84
N PHE A 74 -7.41 11.14 5.37
CA PHE A 74 -6.95 11.36 3.99
C PHE A 74 -7.77 10.53 3.00
N THR A 75 -8.01 11.08 1.81
CA THR A 75 -8.50 10.34 0.64
C THR A 75 -7.46 10.46 -0.47
N LEU A 76 -6.82 9.35 -0.80
CA LEU A 76 -5.75 9.25 -1.78
C LEU A 76 -6.29 8.54 -3.01
N ALA A 77 -6.65 9.30 -4.04
CA ALA A 77 -7.12 8.74 -5.32
C ALA A 77 -5.95 8.56 -6.27
N GLU A 78 -5.68 7.34 -6.72
CA GLU A 78 -4.55 6.98 -7.57
C GLU A 78 -3.19 7.53 -7.09
N PRO A 79 -2.81 7.34 -5.80
CA PRO A 79 -1.52 7.79 -5.32
C PRO A 79 -0.40 6.93 -5.91
N LYS A 80 0.79 7.51 -6.03
CA LYS A 80 1.99 6.69 -6.26
C LYS A 80 2.18 5.68 -5.13
N ALA A 81 2.50 4.44 -5.47
CA ALA A 81 2.68 3.36 -4.49
C ALA A 81 4.02 3.48 -3.73
N PRO A 82 4.06 3.07 -2.45
CA PRO A 82 2.89 2.73 -1.64
C PRO A 82 2.07 4.00 -1.36
N GLY A 83 0.74 3.87 -1.28
CA GLY A 83 -0.15 4.99 -0.98
C GLY A 83 0.23 5.72 0.31
N ILE A 84 0.55 4.96 1.36
CA ILE A 84 1.17 5.45 2.59
C ILE A 84 2.41 4.61 2.90
N ARG A 85 3.55 5.25 3.14
CA ARG A 85 4.73 4.64 3.76
C ARG A 85 4.91 5.21 5.16
N ALA A 86 5.02 4.35 6.16
CA ALA A 86 5.25 4.74 7.54
C ALA A 86 6.49 4.07 8.12
N GLU A 87 7.44 4.85 8.61
CA GLU A 87 8.61 4.36 9.33
C GLU A 87 8.86 5.22 10.57
N GLY A 88 8.94 4.57 11.72
CA GLY A 88 9.05 5.21 13.02
C GLY A 88 8.24 4.44 14.06
N ASN A 89 8.05 5.04 15.23
CA ASN A 89 7.42 4.41 16.38
C ASN A 89 6.16 5.15 16.80
N ASN A 90 5.19 4.42 17.37
CA ASN A 90 3.92 4.97 17.84
C ASN A 90 3.16 5.73 16.74
N ILE A 91 3.11 5.16 15.54
CA ILE A 91 2.37 5.72 14.40
C ILE A 91 0.97 5.13 14.38
N THR A 92 -0.05 5.99 14.26
CA THR A 92 -1.43 5.57 14.01
C THR A 92 -1.89 6.06 12.64
N LEU A 93 -2.25 5.14 11.75
CA LEU A 93 -2.93 5.42 10.49
C LEU A 93 -4.40 5.08 10.68
N ARG A 94 -5.32 6.06 10.62
CA ARG A 94 -6.74 5.76 10.80
C ARG A 94 -7.69 6.50 9.86
N LYS A 95 -8.75 5.82 9.44
CA LYS A 95 -9.82 6.42 8.61
C LYS A 95 -9.30 7.05 7.30
N ASN A 96 -8.20 6.53 6.77
CA ASN A 96 -7.70 6.92 5.46
C ASN A 96 -8.33 6.03 4.38
N THR A 97 -8.58 6.60 3.21
CA THR A 97 -8.99 5.87 2.01
C THR A 97 -7.88 5.93 0.98
N ILE A 98 -7.42 4.78 0.50
CA ILE A 98 -6.41 4.63 -0.54
C ILE A 98 -7.06 3.90 -1.70
N ASP A 99 -7.25 4.59 -2.81
CA ASP A 99 -7.97 4.10 -3.97
C ASP A 99 -7.02 3.94 -5.14
N LYS A 100 -6.85 2.69 -5.60
CA LYS A 100 -6.11 2.32 -6.80
C LYS A 100 -4.67 2.90 -6.84
N PRO A 101 -3.78 2.54 -5.90
CA PRO A 101 -2.37 2.93 -5.99
C PRO A 101 -1.78 2.57 -7.36
N VAL A 102 -0.92 3.44 -7.88
CA VAL A 102 -0.29 3.30 -9.19
C VAL A 102 1.23 3.35 -9.09
N ASP A 103 1.91 2.86 -10.12
CA ASP A 103 3.36 2.70 -10.16
C ASP A 103 3.89 1.78 -9.03
N GLY A 104 5.21 1.56 -8.96
CA GLY A 104 5.82 0.68 -7.94
C GLY A 104 5.20 -0.71 -7.91
N ASP A 105 5.10 -1.32 -6.72
CA ASP A 105 4.43 -2.63 -6.58
C ASP A 105 2.90 -2.51 -6.53
N GLY A 106 2.36 -1.31 -6.33
CA GLY A 106 0.90 -1.08 -6.22
C GLY A 106 0.33 -1.17 -4.79
N ASP A 107 1.17 -1.18 -3.76
CA ASP A 107 0.72 -1.35 -2.38
C ASP A 107 -0.11 -0.18 -1.84
N GLY A 108 -1.05 -0.51 -0.96
CA GLY A 108 -1.78 0.47 -0.15
C GLY A 108 -0.90 1.12 0.92
N ILE A 109 -0.46 0.31 1.90
CA ILE A 109 0.27 0.77 3.08
C ILE A 109 1.54 -0.06 3.27
N ARG A 110 2.69 0.60 3.45
CA ARG A 110 3.90 -0.01 3.99
C ARG A 110 4.21 0.58 5.35
N PHE A 111 4.59 -0.24 6.33
CA PHE A 111 4.84 0.22 7.69
C PHE A 111 6.04 -0.47 8.34
N PHE A 112 6.78 0.23 9.20
CA PHE A 112 7.96 -0.29 9.89
C PHE A 112 8.13 0.36 11.26
N GLY A 113 8.66 -0.40 12.23
CA GLY A 113 8.94 0.08 13.58
C GLY A 113 7.94 -0.41 14.64
N LYS A 114 7.92 0.24 15.80
CA LYS A 114 7.24 -0.26 17.00
C LYS A 114 5.95 0.48 17.31
N GLY A 115 4.93 -0.23 17.79
CA GLY A 115 3.70 0.38 18.30
C GLY A 115 2.81 0.95 17.20
N ILE A 116 2.82 0.31 16.03
CA ILE A 116 2.08 0.71 14.84
C ILE A 116 0.60 0.35 15.00
N ARG A 117 -0.29 1.29 14.67
CA ARG A 117 -1.75 1.09 14.68
C ARG A 117 -2.32 1.46 13.32
N ILE A 118 -2.90 0.50 12.61
CA ILE A 118 -3.58 0.69 11.32
C ILE A 118 -5.05 0.38 11.53
N GLN A 119 -5.88 1.42 11.59
CA GLN A 119 -7.25 1.30 12.09
C GLN A 119 -8.29 1.91 11.15
N GLN A 120 -9.31 1.15 10.78
CA GLN A 120 -10.48 1.68 10.05
C GLN A 120 -10.12 2.37 8.71
N ASN A 121 -9.03 1.94 8.07
CA ASN A 121 -8.68 2.42 6.74
C ASN A 121 -9.40 1.59 5.66
N ILE A 122 -9.55 2.17 4.48
CA ILE A 122 -10.02 1.49 3.28
C ILE A 122 -8.88 1.53 2.27
N VAL A 123 -8.46 0.37 1.79
CA VAL A 123 -7.58 0.24 0.62
C VAL A 123 -8.35 -0.56 -0.41
N ARG A 124 -8.36 -0.11 -1.67
CA ARG A 124 -9.09 -0.82 -2.71
C ARG A 124 -8.45 -0.72 -4.09
N GLU A 125 -8.76 -1.72 -4.92
CA GLU A 125 -8.39 -1.77 -6.34
C GLU A 125 -6.87 -1.69 -6.58
N THR A 126 -6.09 -2.41 -5.77
CA THR A 126 -4.66 -2.60 -6.05
C THR A 126 -4.49 -3.47 -7.28
N SER A 127 -3.39 -3.29 -8.04
CA SER A 127 -3.15 -4.00 -9.29
C SER A 127 -1.74 -4.57 -9.37
N ASN A 128 -1.64 -5.87 -9.71
CA ASN A 128 -0.35 -6.53 -9.96
C ASN A 128 0.28 -6.18 -11.32
N ASP A 129 -0.14 -5.10 -11.99
CA ASP A 129 0.39 -4.71 -13.30
C ASP A 129 1.89 -4.38 -13.27
N HIS A 130 2.41 -3.98 -12.11
CA HIS A 130 3.80 -3.54 -11.93
C HIS A 130 4.56 -4.27 -10.80
N GLY A 131 3.91 -5.15 -10.04
CA GLY A 131 4.51 -5.89 -8.93
C GLY A 131 3.49 -6.74 -8.16
N HIS A 132 3.81 -7.06 -6.92
CA HIS A 132 2.89 -7.73 -5.99
C HIS A 132 2.17 -6.68 -5.14
N ALA A 133 0.92 -6.36 -5.50
CA ALA A 133 0.19 -5.24 -4.95
C ALA A 133 -0.65 -5.63 -3.73
N ASP A 134 -0.08 -5.46 -2.56
CA ASP A 134 -0.69 -5.78 -1.28
C ASP A 134 -1.55 -4.63 -0.72
N CYS A 135 -2.53 -4.96 0.11
CA CYS A 135 -3.24 -3.95 0.89
C CYS A 135 -2.28 -3.30 1.90
N MET A 136 -1.52 -4.14 2.61
CA MET A 136 -0.56 -3.78 3.64
C MET A 136 0.67 -4.69 3.51
N GLN A 137 1.87 -4.12 3.61
CA GLN A 137 3.11 -4.91 3.57
C GLN A 137 4.17 -4.40 4.54
N ILE A 138 4.91 -5.33 5.14
CA ILE A 138 6.27 -5.11 5.65
C ILE A 138 7.21 -6.09 4.96
N TYR A 139 8.45 -5.66 4.68
CA TYR A 139 9.55 -6.48 4.16
C TYR A 139 10.79 -6.33 5.05
N ALA A 140 11.80 -7.20 4.84
CA ALA A 140 12.91 -7.36 5.78
C ALA A 140 14.30 -6.96 5.25
N THR A 141 14.46 -6.68 3.95
CA THR A 141 15.79 -6.53 3.33
C THR A 141 16.58 -5.30 3.79
N ASN A 142 15.93 -4.14 3.98
CA ASN A 142 16.61 -2.86 4.29
C ASN A 142 15.74 -1.97 5.19
N THR A 143 15.04 -2.59 6.12
CA THR A 143 13.96 -1.98 6.88
C THR A 143 14.01 -2.43 8.33
N PRO A 144 13.60 -1.59 9.29
CA PRO A 144 13.50 -2.00 10.68
C PRO A 144 12.48 -3.13 10.87
N ALA A 145 12.72 -3.98 11.88
CA ALA A 145 11.73 -4.90 12.40
C ALA A 145 10.45 -4.17 12.84
N SER A 146 9.32 -4.89 12.83
CA SER A 146 8.03 -4.36 13.27
C SER A 146 7.52 -5.06 14.51
N GLU A 147 7.26 -4.31 15.58
CA GLU A 147 6.88 -4.85 16.88
C GLU A 147 5.60 -4.20 17.40
N ASP A 148 4.78 -4.97 18.13
CA ASP A 148 3.58 -4.48 18.81
C ASP A 148 2.62 -3.76 17.83
N VAL A 149 2.20 -4.50 16.80
CA VAL A 149 1.40 -3.99 15.68
C VAL A 149 -0.08 -4.32 15.88
N LEU A 150 -0.95 -3.33 15.69
CA LEU A 150 -2.40 -3.52 15.67
C LEU A 150 -2.96 -3.15 14.29
N ILE A 151 -3.58 -4.11 13.61
CA ILE A 151 -4.33 -3.90 12.37
C ILE A 151 -5.79 -4.24 12.65
N GLU A 152 -6.64 -3.21 12.71
CA GLU A 152 -8.02 -3.35 13.16
C GLU A 152 -9.06 -2.64 12.29
N GLY A 153 -10.15 -3.35 11.97
CA GLY A 153 -11.33 -2.70 11.38
C GLY A 153 -11.09 -2.14 9.98
N ASN A 154 -10.00 -2.53 9.31
CA ASN A 154 -9.69 -2.07 7.96
C ASN A 154 -10.48 -2.86 6.92
N ARG A 155 -10.68 -2.25 5.76
CA ARG A 155 -11.26 -2.90 4.59
C ARG A 155 -10.24 -2.91 3.46
N CYS A 156 -9.86 -4.10 3.04
CA CYS A 156 -9.01 -4.37 1.90
C CYS A 156 -9.91 -4.99 0.82
N GLU A 157 -10.38 -4.16 -0.11
CA GLU A 157 -11.39 -4.54 -1.10
C GLU A 157 -10.75 -4.71 -2.47
N ARG A 158 -11.00 -5.82 -3.14
CA ARG A 158 -10.52 -6.01 -4.52
C ARG A 158 -9.01 -5.81 -4.65
N ILE A 159 -8.27 -6.49 -3.77
CA ILE A 159 -6.80 -6.45 -3.70
C ILE A 159 -6.24 -7.53 -4.62
N ASP A 160 -5.33 -7.18 -5.51
CA ASP A 160 -4.79 -8.17 -6.42
C ASP A 160 -3.93 -9.22 -5.71
N ASN A 161 -3.05 -8.82 -4.78
CA ASN A 161 -2.24 -9.76 -4.01
C ASN A 161 -2.82 -10.04 -2.61
N MET A 162 -2.12 -9.73 -1.52
CA MET A 162 -2.49 -10.11 -0.16
C MET A 162 -3.10 -8.95 0.63
N CYS A 163 -3.91 -9.28 1.63
CA CYS A 163 -4.42 -8.31 2.61
C CYS A 163 -3.30 -7.86 3.57
N LEU A 164 -2.39 -8.78 3.91
CA LEU A 164 -1.15 -8.48 4.62
C LEU A 164 -0.07 -9.46 4.16
N MET A 165 1.06 -8.92 3.70
CA MET A 165 2.34 -9.63 3.63
C MET A 165 3.23 -9.13 4.77
N ALA A 166 3.63 -10.01 5.68
CA ALA A 166 4.48 -9.65 6.81
C ALA A 166 5.74 -10.51 6.86
N GLU A 167 6.85 -9.92 6.45
CA GLU A 167 8.17 -10.55 6.42
C GLU A 167 9.05 -9.97 7.54
N GLY A 168 9.56 -10.84 8.40
CA GLY A 168 10.43 -10.51 9.53
C GLY A 168 11.92 -10.54 9.16
N PRO A 169 12.79 -9.89 9.94
CA PRO A 169 14.22 -9.73 9.64
C PRO A 169 15.00 -11.02 9.37
N ASN A 170 14.55 -12.16 9.86
CA ASN A 170 15.27 -13.44 9.81
C ASN A 170 14.71 -14.41 8.77
N GLU A 171 13.91 -13.90 7.83
CA GLU A 171 13.59 -14.62 6.58
C GLU A 171 14.80 -14.67 5.62
N GLY A 172 14.67 -15.40 4.50
CA GLY A 172 15.77 -15.69 3.59
C GLY A 172 16.43 -14.47 2.93
N GLU A 173 15.67 -13.40 2.66
CA GLU A 173 16.12 -12.11 2.12
C GLU A 173 16.24 -11.00 3.18
N GLY A 174 16.03 -11.35 4.45
CA GLY A 174 16.03 -10.41 5.56
C GLY A 174 17.43 -9.98 5.98
N ASN A 175 17.53 -8.81 6.62
CA ASN A 175 18.80 -8.26 7.11
C ASN A 175 19.33 -8.92 8.40
N GLY A 176 18.54 -9.77 9.05
CA GLY A 176 18.85 -10.44 10.32
C GLY A 176 18.85 -9.52 11.55
N GLU A 177 18.39 -8.27 11.41
CA GLU A 177 18.43 -7.27 12.49
C GLU A 177 17.07 -7.12 13.18
N GLY A 178 17.00 -7.63 14.41
CA GLY A 178 15.81 -7.54 15.25
C GLY A 178 14.81 -8.68 15.04
N HIS A 179 13.59 -8.50 15.55
CA HIS A 179 12.52 -9.49 15.47
C HIS A 179 11.18 -8.81 15.24
N SER A 180 10.42 -9.30 14.26
CA SER A 180 9.06 -8.83 14.07
C SER A 180 8.09 -9.70 14.86
N HIS A 181 7.34 -9.12 15.79
CA HIS A 181 6.50 -9.91 16.70
C HIS A 181 5.32 -9.12 17.31
N HIS A 182 4.37 -9.84 17.93
CA HIS A 182 3.15 -9.33 18.54
C HIS A 182 2.25 -8.55 17.57
N PHE A 183 1.84 -9.21 16.49
CA PHE A 183 0.87 -8.67 15.55
C PHE A 183 -0.53 -9.04 16.01
N THR A 184 -1.41 -8.06 16.18
CA THR A 184 -2.85 -8.29 16.39
C THR A 184 -3.61 -7.86 15.16
N ILE A 185 -4.19 -8.81 14.44
CA ILE A 185 -4.99 -8.61 13.23
C ILE A 185 -6.44 -8.95 13.55
N ARG A 186 -7.29 -7.94 13.71
CA ARG A 186 -8.67 -8.17 14.14
C ARG A 186 -9.75 -7.38 13.43
N ASN A 187 -10.90 -8.01 13.23
CA ASN A 187 -12.10 -7.38 12.68
C ASN A 187 -11.87 -6.70 11.31
N ASN A 188 -10.94 -7.18 10.50
CA ASN A 188 -10.68 -6.65 9.16
C ASN A 188 -11.53 -7.40 8.12
N PHE A 189 -11.85 -6.73 7.03
CA PHE A 189 -12.43 -7.34 5.82
C PHE A 189 -11.36 -7.45 4.75
N CYS A 190 -11.14 -8.66 4.22
CA CYS A 190 -10.14 -8.92 3.20
C CYS A 190 -10.76 -9.64 2.00
N GLU A 191 -10.63 -9.03 0.82
CA GLU A 191 -11.06 -9.56 -0.47
C GLU A 191 -9.88 -9.51 -1.46
N THR A 192 -9.14 -10.60 -1.54
CA THR A 192 -8.00 -10.78 -2.46
C THR A 192 -8.43 -11.44 -3.78
N ARG A 193 -7.68 -11.23 -4.87
CA ARG A 193 -8.04 -11.72 -6.22
C ARG A 193 -7.09 -12.77 -6.78
N LYS A 194 -5.77 -12.61 -6.59
CA LYS A 194 -4.74 -13.42 -7.27
C LYS A 194 -3.80 -14.17 -6.33
N ALA A 195 -3.68 -13.75 -5.06
CA ALA A 195 -2.79 -14.41 -4.11
C ALA A 195 -3.25 -15.82 -3.72
N ALA A 196 -2.29 -16.68 -3.35
CA ALA A 196 -2.56 -18.03 -2.85
C ALA A 196 -3.00 -18.06 -1.36
N GLN A 197 -2.83 -16.95 -0.65
CA GLN A 197 -3.29 -16.71 0.72
C GLN A 197 -3.72 -15.26 0.93
N THR A 198 -4.57 -15.00 1.92
CA THR A 198 -5.03 -13.64 2.23
C THR A 198 -4.11 -12.91 3.19
N LEU A 199 -3.60 -13.60 4.21
CA LEU A 199 -2.55 -13.11 5.11
C LEU A 199 -1.35 -14.04 5.01
N MET A 200 -0.14 -13.48 4.96
CA MET A 200 1.10 -14.24 5.00
C MET A 200 2.02 -13.69 6.07
N PHE A 201 2.56 -14.59 6.88
CA PHE A 201 3.54 -14.29 7.92
C PHE A 201 4.78 -15.14 7.70
N GLU A 202 5.92 -14.48 7.53
CA GLU A 202 7.24 -15.08 7.43
C GLU A 202 8.12 -14.46 8.52
N ASP A 203 8.68 -15.26 9.43
CA ASP A 203 9.44 -14.78 10.59
C ASP A 203 8.68 -13.79 11.50
N ILE A 204 7.38 -14.06 11.76
CA ILE A 204 6.56 -13.25 12.69
C ILE A 204 6.11 -14.08 13.89
N GLN A 205 6.58 -13.72 15.09
CA GLN A 205 6.19 -14.44 16.31
C GLN A 205 5.01 -13.79 17.04
N HIS A 206 4.21 -14.60 17.73
CA HIS A 206 3.10 -14.16 18.58
C HIS A 206 2.00 -13.38 17.84
N ALA A 207 1.66 -13.78 16.61
CA ALA A 207 0.52 -13.23 15.89
C ALA A 207 -0.82 -13.66 16.52
N THR A 208 -1.78 -12.74 16.63
CA THR A 208 -3.17 -13.01 17.02
C THR A 208 -4.09 -12.57 15.89
N ILE A 209 -4.81 -13.51 15.29
CA ILE A 209 -5.64 -13.30 14.09
C ILE A 209 -7.07 -13.70 14.42
N THR A 210 -7.94 -12.71 14.61
CA THR A 210 -9.29 -12.97 15.12
C THR A 210 -10.41 -12.07 14.61
N GLY A 211 -11.60 -12.62 14.41
CA GLY A 211 -12.78 -11.84 14.01
C GLY A 211 -12.70 -11.26 12.60
N ASN A 212 -11.74 -11.69 11.77
CA ASN A 212 -11.59 -11.18 10.41
C ASN A 212 -12.59 -11.86 9.46
N GLU A 213 -12.95 -11.19 8.37
CA GLU A 213 -13.73 -11.74 7.27
C GLU A 213 -12.84 -11.93 6.05
N PHE A 214 -12.62 -13.18 5.66
CA PHE A 214 -11.91 -13.58 4.45
C PHE A 214 -12.93 -13.86 3.35
N ALA A 215 -13.22 -12.84 2.54
CA ALA A 215 -14.31 -12.82 1.57
C ALA A 215 -13.90 -13.27 0.15
N ALA A 216 -12.68 -13.80 0.00
CA ALA A 216 -12.12 -14.26 -1.27
C ALA A 216 -12.08 -15.81 -1.38
N ALA A 217 -11.43 -16.34 -2.40
CA ALA A 217 -11.25 -17.78 -2.62
C ALA A 217 -9.78 -18.20 -2.89
N PRO A 218 -8.77 -17.74 -2.13
CA PRO A 218 -7.45 -18.35 -2.17
C PRO A 218 -7.49 -19.80 -1.64
N THR A 219 -6.43 -20.58 -1.86
CA THR A 219 -6.34 -21.95 -1.32
C THR A 219 -6.40 -21.96 0.21
N LYS A 220 -5.80 -20.96 0.87
CA LYS A 220 -5.91 -20.77 2.32
C LYS A 220 -6.14 -19.32 2.72
N ALA A 221 -6.71 -19.08 3.89
CA ALA A 221 -6.85 -17.70 4.38
C ALA A 221 -5.54 -17.16 4.95
N ILE A 222 -4.83 -17.96 5.76
CA ILE A 222 -3.65 -17.55 6.53
C ILE A 222 -2.49 -18.50 6.20
N GLY A 223 -1.34 -17.94 5.81
CA GLY A 223 -0.06 -18.65 5.70
C GLY A 223 0.87 -18.29 6.85
N LEU A 224 1.42 -19.31 7.52
CA LEU A 224 2.42 -19.18 8.59
C LEU A 224 3.68 -19.94 8.18
N ALA A 225 4.75 -19.21 7.88
CA ALA A 225 6.02 -19.76 7.42
C ALA A 225 7.21 -19.21 8.19
N ILE A 226 8.36 -19.88 8.03
CA ILE A 226 9.67 -19.38 8.44
C ILE A 226 9.68 -18.95 9.92
N LYS A 227 9.48 -19.90 10.83
CA LYS A 227 9.48 -19.68 12.29
C LYS A 227 8.45 -18.65 12.77
N SER A 228 7.31 -18.53 12.09
CA SER A 228 6.18 -17.72 12.56
C SER A 228 5.42 -18.44 13.69
N THR A 229 6.06 -18.53 14.85
CA THR A 229 5.62 -19.36 15.98
C THR A 229 4.67 -18.62 16.93
N ASN A 230 4.00 -19.40 17.80
CA ASN A 230 3.09 -18.90 18.84
C ASN A 230 1.90 -18.10 18.28
N ALA A 231 1.48 -18.38 17.05
CA ALA A 231 0.32 -17.76 16.45
C ALA A 231 -0.98 -18.29 17.06
N THR A 232 -1.96 -17.40 17.25
CA THR A 232 -3.32 -17.72 17.69
C THR A 232 -4.33 -17.30 16.64
N VAL A 233 -5.19 -18.22 16.19
CA VAL A 233 -6.21 -18.01 15.17
C VAL A 233 -7.58 -18.41 15.72
N ALA A 234 -8.54 -17.50 15.73
CA ALA A 234 -9.87 -17.78 16.28
C ALA A 234 -10.96 -16.86 15.71
N ASP A 235 -12.20 -17.37 15.65
CA ASP A 235 -13.41 -16.57 15.37
C ASP A 235 -13.40 -15.81 14.03
N ASN A 236 -12.67 -16.28 13.01
CA ASN A 236 -12.72 -15.68 11.68
C ASN A 236 -13.90 -16.22 10.86
N LYS A 237 -14.45 -15.37 10.00
CA LYS A 237 -15.41 -15.77 8.97
C LYS A 237 -14.65 -16.07 7.68
N VAL A 238 -14.56 -17.35 7.34
CA VAL A 238 -13.87 -17.84 6.15
C VAL A 238 -14.89 -18.11 5.05
N SER A 239 -14.63 -17.64 3.83
CA SER A 239 -15.41 -18.00 2.65
C SER A 239 -15.46 -19.53 2.47
N PRO A 240 -16.60 -20.12 2.09
CA PRO A 240 -16.69 -21.57 1.85
C PRO A 240 -15.82 -22.05 0.68
N ASP A 241 -15.31 -21.14 -0.15
CA ASP A 241 -14.46 -21.45 -1.30
C ASP A 241 -12.96 -21.51 -0.93
N ILE A 242 -12.60 -21.24 0.33
CA ILE A 242 -11.24 -21.41 0.86
C ILE A 242 -11.10 -22.83 1.40
N GLU A 243 -10.08 -23.57 0.96
CA GLU A 243 -9.91 -24.99 1.33
C GLU A 243 -9.51 -25.16 2.80
N TYR A 244 -8.60 -24.32 3.30
CA TYR A 244 -8.14 -24.36 4.69
C TYR A 244 -8.05 -22.95 5.28
N GLU A 245 -8.50 -22.75 6.52
CA GLU A 245 -8.30 -21.46 7.18
C GLU A 245 -6.80 -21.15 7.37
N VAL A 246 -6.00 -22.17 7.71
CA VAL A 246 -4.57 -22.03 8.01
C VAL A 246 -3.74 -23.03 7.21
N GLY A 247 -2.74 -22.51 6.49
CA GLY A 247 -1.58 -23.25 6.00
C GLY A 247 -0.36 -22.92 6.86
N ILE A 248 0.42 -23.94 7.24
CA ILE A 248 1.55 -23.78 8.18
C ILE A 248 2.71 -24.70 7.78
N ASP A 249 3.94 -24.19 7.84
CA ASP A 249 5.12 -25.04 7.72
C ASP A 249 5.56 -25.62 9.07
N ASP A 250 6.41 -26.65 9.04
CA ASP A 250 6.85 -27.33 10.26
C ASP A 250 7.61 -26.41 11.23
N SER A 251 8.29 -25.39 10.71
CA SER A 251 9.05 -24.44 11.53
C SER A 251 8.17 -23.49 12.33
N SER A 252 6.91 -23.33 11.92
CA SER A 252 5.96 -22.37 12.51
C SER A 252 4.94 -23.04 13.44
N ARG A 253 4.95 -24.38 13.55
CA ARG A 253 4.00 -25.15 14.37
C ARG A 253 4.13 -24.93 15.88
N GLU A 254 5.31 -24.53 16.36
CA GLU A 254 5.55 -24.35 17.80
C GLU A 254 4.59 -23.30 18.38
N GLY A 255 3.84 -23.69 19.42
CA GLY A 255 2.94 -22.79 20.15
C GLY A 255 1.68 -22.36 19.38
N TYR A 256 1.45 -22.86 18.16
CA TYR A 256 0.26 -22.54 17.37
C TYR A 256 -1.03 -22.99 18.09
N GLN A 257 -2.05 -22.13 18.06
CA GLN A 257 -3.37 -22.38 18.61
C GLN A 257 -4.44 -21.92 17.62
N GLY A 258 -5.28 -22.82 17.11
CA GLY A 258 -6.33 -22.46 16.15
C GLY A 258 -6.93 -23.68 15.46
N PRO A 259 -7.61 -23.47 14.31
CA PRO A 259 -8.12 -24.55 13.47
C PRO A 259 -7.02 -25.53 13.04
N GLU A 260 -7.40 -26.77 12.72
CA GLU A 260 -6.46 -27.75 12.19
C GLU A 260 -5.87 -27.26 10.86
N PRO A 261 -4.53 -27.14 10.74
CA PRO A 261 -3.92 -26.71 9.50
C PRO A 261 -4.09 -27.73 8.37
N GLY A 262 -4.44 -27.25 7.17
CA GLY A 262 -4.77 -28.13 6.03
C GLY A 262 -3.65 -28.35 5.01
N GLY A 263 -2.61 -27.50 5.01
CA GLY A 263 -1.53 -27.54 4.02
C GLY A 263 -0.34 -26.64 4.37
N GLY A 264 0.60 -26.50 3.44
CA GLY A 264 1.72 -25.58 3.57
C GLY A 264 1.30 -24.11 3.43
N PRO A 265 2.14 -23.17 3.91
CA PRO A 265 1.90 -21.75 3.79
C PRO A 265 2.03 -21.26 2.35
#